data_AF-A0A383RE49-F1
#
_entry.id   AF-A0A383RE49-F1
#
_cell.length_a   1.000
_cell.length_b   1.000
_cell.length_c   1.000
_cell.angle_alpha   90.00
_cell.angle_beta   90.00
_cell.angle_gamma   90.00
#
_symmetry.space_group_name_H-M   'P 1'
#
loop_
_entity.id
_entity.type
_entity.pdbx_description
1 polymer ?
#
loop_
_entity_poly.entity_id
_entity_poly.type
_entity_poly.pdbx_seq_one_letter_code
_entity_poly.pdbx_strand_id
1 'polypeptide(L)'
;MNKIQMEYIRAKKAWEKAVAEEDWMMVESLEDGLLEAEESLVTWTLDTAAQSGLISTSDIYTLQKHWTMRVEQITALGLRLPA
;
A
#
# COMPACT_ATOMS: atom_id res chain seq x y z
N MET A 1 5.07 14.20 1.21
CA MET A 1 4.14 13.11 0.87
C MET A 1 3.88 13.17 -0.62
N ASN A 2 4.11 12.08 -1.36
CA ASN A 2 3.94 12.03 -2.80
C ASN A 2 2.52 11.61 -3.20
N LYS A 3 2.25 11.57 -4.51
CA LYS A 3 0.94 11.22 -5.07
C LYS A 3 0.47 9.81 -4.65
N ILE A 4 1.35 8.82 -4.70
CA ILE A 4 1.04 7.41 -4.39
C ILE A 4 0.64 7.25 -2.91
N GLN A 5 1.40 7.88 -2.00
CA GLN A 5 1.08 7.90 -0.57
C GLN A 5 -0.29 8.56 -0.30
N MET A 6 -0.61 9.66 -0.99
CA MET A 6 -1.90 10.34 -0.86
C MET A 6 -3.07 9.50 -1.36
N GLU A 7 -2.90 8.80 -2.49
CA GLU A 7 -3.92 7.94 -3.09
C GLU A 7 -4.27 6.76 -2.18
N TYR A 8 -3.26 6.08 -1.62
CA TYR A 8 -3.48 5.02 -0.62
C TYR A 8 -4.22 5.53 0.62
N ILE A 9 -3.77 6.65 1.21
CA ILE A 9 -4.44 7.22 2.40
C ILE A 9 -5.91 7.54 2.10
N ARG A 10 -6.19 8.09 0.91
CA ARG A 10 -7.56 8.44 0.52
C ARG A 10 -8.43 7.21 0.35
N ALA A 11 -7.95 6.20 -0.37
CA ALA A 11 -8.68 4.95 -0.59
C ALA A 11 -8.95 4.23 0.73
N LYS A 12 -7.91 4.08 1.57
CA LYS A 12 -8.02 3.44 2.88
C LYS A 12 -9.01 4.14 3.80
N LYS A 13 -8.96 5.48 3.89
CA LYS A 13 -9.91 6.24 4.70
C LYS A 13 -11.36 6.11 4.22
N ALA A 14 -11.57 6.06 2.90
CA ALA A 14 -12.91 5.88 2.35
C ALA A 14 -13.47 4.49 2.70
N TRP A 15 -12.65 3.46 2.55
CA TRP A 15 -13.00 2.09 2.88
C TRP A 15 -13.24 1.91 4.40
N GLU A 16 -12.33 2.41 5.25
CA GLU A 16 -12.45 2.37 6.71
C GLU A 16 -13.72 3.09 7.20
N LYS A 17 -14.09 4.20 6.54
CA LYS A 17 -15.34 4.90 6.83
C LYS A 17 -16.55 4.03 6.47
N ALA A 18 -16.58 3.42 5.29
CA ALA A 18 -17.68 2.55 4.87
C ALA A 18 -17.83 1.34 5.80
N VAL A 19 -16.72 0.74 6.25
CA VAL A 19 -16.71 -0.34 7.26
C VAL A 19 -17.28 0.15 8.59
N ALA A 20 -16.86 1.32 9.07
CA ALA A 20 -17.35 1.89 10.33
C ALA A 20 -18.84 2.24 10.31
N GLU A 21 -19.39 2.52 9.12
CA GLU A 21 -20.82 2.80 8.88
C GLU A 21 -21.62 1.52 8.54
N GLU A 22 -20.96 0.35 8.48
CA GLU A 22 -21.54 -0.93 8.07
C GLU A 22 -22.19 -0.89 6.66
N ASP A 23 -21.75 0.01 5.79
CA ASP A 23 -22.20 0.11 4.40
C ASP A 23 -21.46 -0.91 3.52
N TRP A 24 -21.83 -2.18 3.64
CA TRP A 24 -21.16 -3.29 2.98
C TRP A 24 -21.15 -3.19 1.45
N MET A 25 -22.17 -2.57 0.86
CA MET A 25 -22.23 -2.33 -0.58
C MET A 25 -21.18 -1.29 -1.01
N MET A 26 -20.97 -0.25 -0.20
CA MET A 26 -19.90 0.71 -0.43
C MET A 26 -18.53 0.09 -0.19
N VAL A 27 -18.37 -0.75 0.84
CA VAL A 27 -17.14 -1.52 1.11
C VAL A 27 -16.74 -2.32 -0.13
N GLU A 28 -17.63 -3.15 -0.66
CA GLU A 28 -17.39 -3.95 -1.88
C GLU A 28 -17.02 -3.05 -3.07
N SER A 29 -17.71 -1.91 -3.25
CA SER A 29 -17.42 -0.98 -4.35
C SER A 29 -16.05 -0.29 -4.26
N LEU A 30 -15.47 -0.23 -3.06
CA LEU A 30 -14.20 0.44 -2.77
C LEU A 30 -13.01 -0.52 -2.74
N GLU A 31 -13.24 -1.84 -2.61
CA GLU A 31 -12.18 -2.83 -2.44
C GLU A 31 -11.19 -2.82 -3.60
N ASP A 32 -11.66 -2.83 -4.85
CA ASP A 32 -10.77 -2.82 -6.02
C ASP A 32 -9.86 -1.58 -6.03
N GLY A 33 -10.43 -0.41 -5.76
CA GLY A 33 -9.67 0.84 -5.70
C GLY A 33 -8.68 0.91 -4.54
N LEU A 34 -8.99 0.27 -3.40
CA LEU A 34 -8.05 0.13 -2.30
C LEU A 34 -6.91 -0.82 -2.68
N LEU A 35 -7.20 -1.97 -3.29
CA LEU A 35 -6.21 -2.95 -3.71
C LEU A 35 -5.23 -2.36 -4.74
N GLU A 36 -5.72 -1.60 -5.72
CA GLU A 36 -4.86 -0.91 -6.69
C GLU A 36 -3.93 0.13 -6.02
N ALA A 37 -4.45 0.87 -5.04
CA ALA A 37 -3.67 1.85 -4.29
C ALA A 37 -2.63 1.17 -3.37
N GLU A 38 -2.96 0.02 -2.79
CA GLU A 38 -2.04 -0.82 -2.01
C GLU A 38 -0.90 -1.36 -2.87
N GLU A 39 -1.21 -1.96 -4.02
CA GLU A 39 -0.21 -2.48 -4.95
C GLU A 39 0.74 -1.37 -5.41
N SER A 40 0.19 -0.20 -5.74
CA SER A 40 0.97 0.97 -6.15
C SER A 40 1.92 1.45 -5.05
N LEU A 41 1.43 1.55 -3.81
CA LEU A 41 2.26 1.97 -2.68
C LEU A 41 3.33 0.93 -2.34
N VAL A 42 2.99 -0.36 -2.37
CA VAL A 42 3.92 -1.47 -2.14
C VAL A 42 5.04 -1.44 -3.17
N THR A 43 4.69 -1.35 -4.46
CA THR A 43 5.68 -1.30 -5.56
C THR A 43 6.63 -0.12 -5.37
N TRP A 44 6.09 1.08 -5.16
CA TRP A 44 6.91 2.27 -4.93
C TRP A 44 7.82 2.14 -3.69
N THR A 45 7.30 1.56 -2.61
CA THR A 45 8.06 1.36 -1.36
C THR A 45 9.25 0.44 -1.58
N LEU A 46 9.03 -0.67 -2.29
CA LEU A 46 10.06 -1.65 -2.59
C LEU A 46 11.11 -1.09 -3.57
N ASP A 47 10.68 -0.34 -4.58
CA ASP A 47 11.59 0.33 -5.52
C ASP A 47 12.47 1.37 -4.83
N THR A 48 11.87 2.17 -3.93
CA THR A 48 12.61 3.17 -3.14
C THR A 48 13.60 2.49 -2.19
N ALA A 49 13.19 1.39 -1.55
CA ALA A 49 14.08 0.60 -0.72
C ALA A 49 15.23 -0.04 -1.52
N ALA A 50 14.97 -0.50 -2.76
CA ALA A 50 15.99 -1.01 -3.67
C ALA A 50 17.08 0.03 -3.94
N GLN A 51 16.65 1.25 -4.25
CA GLN A 51 17.54 2.36 -4.58
C GLN A 51 18.38 2.81 -3.39
N SER A 52 17.88 2.63 -2.16
CA SER A 52 18.63 2.95 -0.94
C SER A 52 19.79 2.00 -0.65
N GLY A 53 19.83 0.82 -1.28
CA GLY A 53 20.83 -0.22 -1.04
C GLY A 53 20.70 -0.92 0.32
N LEU A 54 19.66 -0.63 1.10
CA LEU A 54 19.41 -1.23 2.42
C LEU A 54 18.87 -2.66 2.35
N ILE A 55 18.30 -3.05 1.21
CA ILE A 55 17.70 -4.37 0.99
C ILE A 55 18.30 -4.97 -0.28
N SER A 56 18.63 -6.26 -0.24
CA SER A 56 19.16 -6.96 -1.41
C SER A 56 18.09 -7.10 -2.49
N THR A 57 18.50 -7.14 -3.76
CA THR A 57 17.58 -7.36 -4.89
C THR A 57 16.83 -8.70 -4.79
N SER A 58 17.46 -9.73 -4.20
CA SER A 58 16.83 -11.03 -3.94
C SER A 58 15.71 -10.94 -2.88
N ASP A 59 15.91 -10.14 -1.84
CA ASP A 59 14.89 -9.93 -0.81
C ASP A 59 13.72 -9.10 -1.36
N ILE A 60 14.01 -8.12 -2.23
CA ILE A 60 12.97 -7.34 -2.91
C ILE A 60 12.11 -8.21 -3.81
N TYR A 61 12.72 -9.10 -4.59
CA TYR A 61 11.97 -10.04 -5.42
C TYR A 61 11.07 -10.97 -4.58
N THR A 62 11.57 -11.44 -3.44
CA THR A 62 10.78 -12.24 -2.49
C THR A 62 9.61 -11.45 -1.94
N LEU A 63 9.85 -10.19 -1.54
CA LEU A 63 8.82 -9.30 -1.00
C LEU A 63 7.77 -8.97 -2.07
N GLN A 64 8.15 -8.71 -3.33
CA GLN A 64 7.21 -8.48 -4.44
C GLN A 64 6.34 -9.71 -4.73
N LYS A 65 6.83 -10.93 -4.50
CA LYS A 65 6.03 -12.15 -4.74
C LYS A 65 5.07 -12.47 -3.60
N HIS A 66 5.39 -12.04 -2.39
CA HIS A 66 4.67 -12.41 -1.16
C HIS A 66 4.16 -11.20 -0.38
N TRP A 67 4.05 -10.03 -1.03
CA TRP A 67 3.75 -8.76 -0.37
C TRP A 67 2.40 -8.76 0.34
N THR A 68 1.43 -9.50 -0.17
CA THR A 68 0.08 -9.61 0.41
C THR A 68 0.10 -10.15 1.85
N MET A 69 1.09 -10.98 2.20
CA MET A 69 1.29 -11.47 3.58
C MET A 69 1.89 -10.42 4.53
N ARG A 70 2.28 -9.26 3.99
CA ARG A 70 3.01 -8.19 4.66
C ARG A 70 2.50 -6.79 4.28
N VAL A 71 1.30 -6.69 3.70
CA VAL A 71 0.79 -5.45 3.11
C VAL A 71 0.78 -4.30 4.11
N GLU A 72 0.34 -4.56 5.35
CA GLU A 72 0.31 -3.53 6.40
C GLU A 72 1.72 -3.04 6.77
N GLN A 73 2.70 -3.94 6.88
CA GLN A 73 4.07 -3.54 7.22
C GLN A 73 4.71 -2.74 6.08
N ILE A 74 4.50 -3.17 4.83
CA ILE A 74 5.10 -2.52 3.66
C ILE A 74 4.45 -1.14 3.43
N THR A 75 3.13 -1.05 3.46
CA THR A 75 2.43 0.24 3.32
C THR A 75 2.75 1.20 4.47
N ALA A 76 2.86 0.71 5.72
CA ALA A 76 3.29 1.54 6.85
C ALA A 76 4.73 2.07 6.70
N LEU A 77 5.64 1.27 6.13
CA LEU A 77 6.98 1.74 5.76
C LEU A 77 6.88 2.79 4.66
N GLY A 78 6.13 2.52 3.60
CA GLY A 78 5.90 3.43 2.48
C GLY A 78 5.42 4.80 2.92
N LEU A 79 4.48 4.87 3.87
CA LEU A 79 3.99 6.14 4.41
C LEU A 79 5.02 6.96 5.21
N ARG A 80 6.10 6.33 5.69
CA ARG A 80 7.17 6.99 6.45
C ARG A 80 8.36 7.40 5.58
N LEU A 81 8.46 6.84 4.38
CA LEU A 81 9.53 7.19 3.45
C LEU A 81 9.38 8.65 2.99
N PRO A 82 10.51 9.38 2.85
CA PRO A 82 10.50 10.72 2.29
C PRO A 82 9.96 10.69 0.86
N ALA A 83 9.21 11.74 0.51
CA ALA A 83 8.56 11.89 -0.78
C ALA A 83 9.47 12.57 -1.81
#